data_AF-A0A2P4YMN2-F1
#
_entry.id   AF-A0A2P4YMN2-F1
#
_cell.length_a   1.000
_cell.length_b   1.000
_cell.length_c   1.000
_cell.angle_alpha   90.00
_cell.angle_beta   90.00
_cell.angle_gamma   90.00
#
_symmetry.space_group_name_H-M   'P 1'
#
loop_
_entity.id
_entity.type
_entity.pdbx_description
1 polymer ?
#
loop_
_entity_poly.entity_id
_entity_poly.type
_entity_poly.pdbx_seq_one_letter_code
_entity_poly.pdbx_strand_id
1 'polypeptide(L)'
;MDVQVNENIAIAGAVIGGGAVDGQLHRSLGSSKPPPFEGTFELYKVELELYMTDRVAWIVVTATEVRHVTDQDQQAIFDRRVRLARDTILRGLRGCKNDDASNLWDTLVLSYTQRAFSYAMLLKRQPFRCSHALGQSMTDYIRPITQLRHRLLIMNTEHASGWRFGWILLMGVAMTYRELLEHFDLPTNQGNPPKIQQVTNALRSQDERDRMVAQGGRSAGVVMSMTGSDGEYLSK
;
A
#
# COMPACT_ATOMS: atom_id res chain seq x y z
N MET A 1 -32.70 -59.59 41.21
CA MET A 1 -31.73 -60.03 42.23
C MET A 1 -30.38 -59.98 41.55
N ASP A 2 -29.72 -58.81 41.56
CA ASP A 2 -28.93 -58.31 42.72
C ASP A 2 -27.74 -59.24 42.95
N VAL A 3 -26.49 -58.83 43.12
CA VAL A 3 -25.85 -57.55 43.47
C VAL A 3 -24.35 -57.88 43.27
N GLN A 4 -23.59 -57.13 42.48
CA GLN A 4 -22.77 -55.98 42.87
C GLN A 4 -21.54 -56.30 43.76
N VAL A 5 -20.52 -55.43 43.65
CA VAL A 5 -19.46 -55.08 44.63
C VAL A 5 -18.11 -55.80 44.41
N ASN A 6 -17.18 -55.15 43.70
CA ASN A 6 -16.11 -54.23 44.16
C ASN A 6 -14.92 -54.94 44.82
N GLU A 7 -13.72 -54.59 44.34
CA GLU A 7 -12.62 -54.28 45.27
C GLU A 7 -12.07 -52.89 44.97
N ASN A 8 -12.27 -52.04 45.97
CA ASN A 8 -11.64 -50.74 46.15
C ASN A 8 -10.21 -50.94 46.64
N ILE A 9 -9.27 -50.10 46.21
CA ILE A 9 -8.25 -49.58 47.14
C ILE A 9 -8.29 -48.06 47.07
N ALA A 10 -8.70 -47.50 48.20
CA ALA A 10 -8.71 -46.09 48.53
C ALA A 10 -7.29 -45.59 48.81
N ILE A 11 -7.02 -44.32 48.48
CA ILE A 11 -6.18 -43.47 49.32
C ILE A 11 -6.93 -42.16 49.55
N ALA A 12 -7.06 -41.82 50.83
CA ALA A 12 -7.89 -40.76 51.37
C ALA A 12 -7.24 -39.37 51.29
N GLY A 13 -8.09 -38.40 50.99
CA GLY A 13 -8.23 -37.04 51.54
C GLY A 13 -7.03 -36.22 52.04
N ALA A 14 -6.93 -34.98 51.53
CA ALA A 14 -6.91 -33.77 52.36
C ALA A 14 -7.29 -32.52 51.52
N VAL A 15 -8.26 -31.76 52.01
CA VAL A 15 -8.59 -30.38 51.57
C VAL A 15 -7.78 -29.41 52.42
N ILE A 16 -6.94 -28.58 51.81
CA ILE A 16 -6.51 -27.22 52.22
C ILE A 16 -6.10 -26.55 50.90
N GLY A 17 -6.77 -25.52 50.36
CA GLY A 17 -6.84 -24.17 50.92
C GLY A 17 -5.72 -23.29 50.35
N GLY A 18 -6.00 -22.56 49.28
CA GLY A 18 -5.32 -21.29 48.92
C GLY A 18 -3.97 -21.36 48.21
N GLY A 19 -3.80 -20.51 47.19
CA GLY A 19 -2.49 -20.06 46.69
C GLY A 19 -2.23 -20.38 45.23
N ALA A 20 -2.19 -19.33 44.41
CA ALA A 20 -1.80 -19.33 43.00
C ALA A 20 -0.33 -19.74 42.76
N VAL A 21 0.04 -19.83 41.48
CA VAL A 21 1.31 -20.23 40.83
C VAL A 21 1.40 -21.75 40.62
N ASP A 22 1.61 -22.32 39.44
CA ASP A 22 2.35 -21.90 38.25
C ASP A 22 1.92 -22.80 37.07
N GLY A 23 2.19 -22.38 35.84
CA GLY A 23 1.90 -23.20 34.65
C GLY A 23 1.63 -22.40 33.38
N GLN A 24 2.38 -21.32 33.16
CA GLN A 24 2.36 -20.54 31.93
C GLN A 24 2.98 -21.34 30.77
N LEU A 25 2.21 -22.29 30.23
CA LEU A 25 2.37 -22.70 28.85
C LEU A 25 1.81 -21.57 27.99
N HIS A 26 2.70 -20.83 27.34
CA HIS A 26 2.41 -19.84 26.31
C HIS A 26 1.52 -20.47 25.20
N ARG A 27 0.20 -20.46 25.41
CA ARG A 27 -0.77 -20.48 24.33
C ARG A 27 -1.05 -19.02 24.04
N SER A 28 -0.37 -18.46 23.05
CA SER A 28 -0.72 -17.17 22.46
C SER A 28 -2.14 -17.26 21.94
N LEU A 29 -3.13 -17.03 22.81
CA LEU A 29 -4.51 -16.84 22.43
C LEU A 29 -4.55 -15.62 21.51
N GLY A 30 -4.78 -15.87 20.21
CA GLY A 30 -5.13 -14.81 19.28
C GLY A 30 -6.22 -13.93 19.85
N SER A 31 -6.14 -12.63 19.56
CA SER A 31 -7.10 -11.61 19.98
C SER A 31 -8.54 -12.14 19.92
N SER A 32 -9.33 -11.91 20.99
CA SER A 32 -10.74 -12.32 21.02
C SER A 32 -11.61 -11.57 20.02
N LYS A 33 -11.08 -10.46 19.47
CA LYS A 33 -11.74 -9.61 18.51
C LYS A 33 -11.26 -9.94 17.09
N PRO A 34 -12.17 -9.95 16.11
CA PRO A 34 -11.79 -10.11 14.71
C PRO A 34 -10.84 -8.98 14.27
N PRO A 35 -9.89 -9.26 13.37
CA PRO A 35 -8.92 -8.27 12.87
C PRO A 35 -9.63 -7.06 12.25
N PRO A 36 -9.19 -5.82 12.55
CA PRO A 36 -9.63 -4.65 11.80
C PRO A 36 -9.02 -4.66 10.40
N PHE A 37 -9.65 -3.96 9.45
CA PHE A 37 -9.04 -3.75 8.13
C PHE A 37 -7.89 -2.74 8.26
N GLU A 38 -6.65 -3.23 8.25
CA GLU A 38 -5.44 -2.41 8.32
C GLU A 38 -4.45 -2.81 7.21
N GLY A 39 -3.93 -1.84 6.47
CA GLY A 39 -2.96 -2.10 5.39
C GLY A 39 -3.57 -2.60 4.08
N THR A 40 -2.90 -3.57 3.45
CA THR A 40 -3.30 -4.15 2.15
C THR A 40 -4.31 -5.28 2.35
N PHE A 41 -5.18 -5.52 1.36
CA PHE A 41 -6.11 -6.65 1.43
C PHE A 41 -5.44 -8.01 1.52
N GLU A 42 -4.26 -8.20 0.93
CA GLU A 42 -3.53 -9.46 1.08
C GLU A 42 -3.16 -9.71 2.55
N LEU A 43 -2.73 -8.67 3.27
CA LEU A 43 -2.46 -8.77 4.69
C LEU A 43 -3.76 -9.05 5.47
N TYR A 44 -4.80 -8.27 5.22
CA TYR A 44 -6.10 -8.45 5.86
C TYR A 44 -6.71 -9.84 5.59
N LYS A 45 -6.55 -10.38 4.39
CA LYS A 45 -6.99 -11.72 4.01
C LYS A 45 -6.27 -12.78 4.84
N VAL A 46 -4.94 -12.69 4.97
CA VAL A 46 -4.15 -13.63 5.78
C VAL A 46 -4.53 -13.54 7.26
N GLU A 47 -4.74 -12.33 7.78
CA GLU A 47 -5.18 -12.13 9.17
C GLU A 47 -6.58 -12.72 9.44
N LEU A 48 -7.51 -12.55 8.49
CA LEU A 48 -8.84 -13.14 8.56
C LEU A 48 -8.80 -14.67 8.49
N GLU A 49 -8.01 -15.22 7.57
CA GLU A 49 -7.84 -16.66 7.40
C GLU A 49 -7.27 -17.29 8.67
N LEU A 50 -6.22 -16.69 9.24
CA LEU A 50 -5.63 -17.14 10.50
C LEU A 50 -6.64 -17.08 11.66
N TYR A 51 -7.33 -15.94 11.82
CA TYR A 51 -8.34 -15.76 12.88
C TYR A 51 -9.49 -16.76 12.79
N MET A 52 -9.98 -17.05 11.60
CA MET A 52 -11.09 -18.00 11.39
C MET A 52 -10.63 -19.46 11.47
N THR A 53 -9.38 -19.75 11.11
CA THR A 53 -8.80 -21.09 11.21
C THR A 53 -8.66 -21.52 12.67
N ASP A 54 -8.14 -20.64 13.54
CA ASP A 54 -8.06 -20.88 14.99
C ASP A 54 -9.42 -21.18 15.64
N ARG A 55 -10.52 -20.75 14.99
CA ARG A 55 -11.90 -20.91 15.43
C ARG A 55 -12.67 -21.99 14.67
N VAL A 56 -12.02 -22.69 13.74
CA VAL A 56 -12.64 -23.70 12.85
C VAL A 56 -13.85 -23.15 12.09
N ALA A 57 -13.81 -21.87 11.73
CA ALA A 57 -14.88 -21.20 10.97
C ALA A 57 -14.52 -20.99 9.49
N TRP A 58 -13.22 -21.10 9.14
CA TRP A 58 -12.73 -20.92 7.77
C TRP A 58 -13.30 -21.94 6.79
N ILE A 59 -13.54 -23.18 7.24
CA ILE A 59 -14.10 -24.27 6.43
C ILE A 59 -15.51 -24.00 5.88
N VAL A 60 -16.27 -23.12 6.53
CA VAL A 60 -17.58 -22.66 6.07
C VAL A 60 -17.42 -21.58 4.99
N VAL A 61 -16.37 -20.76 5.09
CA VAL A 61 -16.04 -19.71 4.11
C VAL A 61 -15.56 -20.32 2.80
N THR A 62 -14.75 -21.39 2.86
CA THR A 62 -14.30 -22.15 1.68
C THR A 62 -15.38 -23.08 1.10
N ALA A 63 -16.61 -23.03 1.64
CA ALA A 63 -17.73 -23.90 1.27
C ALA A 63 -17.39 -25.40 1.32
N THR A 64 -16.43 -25.79 2.17
CA THR A 64 -15.95 -27.18 2.27
C THR A 64 -16.77 -27.99 3.28
N GLU A 65 -17.35 -27.31 4.28
CA GLU A 65 -18.29 -27.91 5.23
C GLU A 65 -19.74 -27.68 4.75
N VAL A 66 -20.52 -28.75 4.69
CA VAL A 66 -21.95 -28.71 4.36
C VAL A 66 -22.76 -28.96 5.63
N ARG A 67 -23.85 -28.23 5.80
CA ARG A 67 -24.76 -28.39 6.93
C ARG A 67 -25.25 -29.84 7.02
N HIS A 68 -25.08 -30.46 8.19
CA HIS A 68 -25.56 -31.82 8.42
C HIS A 68 -27.09 -31.93 8.29
N VAL A 69 -27.58 -33.03 7.73
CA VAL A 69 -29.00 -33.19 7.35
C VAL A 69 -29.91 -33.50 8.55
N THR A 70 -29.41 -34.24 9.54
CA THR A 70 -30.26 -34.85 10.58
C THR A 70 -29.78 -34.61 12.01
N ASP A 71 -28.49 -34.34 12.21
CA ASP A 71 -27.90 -34.14 13.53
C ASP A 71 -28.03 -32.66 13.95
N GLN A 72 -28.87 -32.41 14.97
CA GLN A 72 -29.15 -31.07 15.48
C GLN A 72 -27.93 -30.44 16.18
N ASP A 73 -27.08 -31.23 16.83
CA ASP A 73 -25.90 -30.72 17.53
C ASP A 73 -24.85 -30.28 16.50
N GLN A 74 -24.67 -31.07 15.44
CA GLN A 74 -23.80 -30.71 14.32
C GLN A 74 -24.33 -29.51 13.52
N GLN A 75 -25.66 -29.41 13.34
CA GLN A 75 -26.29 -28.22 12.76
C GLN A 75 -26.05 -26.97 13.62
N ALA A 76 -26.18 -27.07 14.94
CA ALA A 76 -25.94 -25.94 15.84
C ALA A 76 -24.47 -25.48 15.83
N ILE A 77 -23.52 -26.41 15.73
CA ILE A 77 -22.09 -26.13 15.55
C ILE A 77 -21.83 -25.42 14.22
N PHE A 78 -22.41 -25.93 13.13
CA PHE A 78 -22.32 -25.31 11.80
C PHE A 78 -22.89 -23.89 11.83
N ASP A 79 -24.11 -23.70 12.33
CA ASP A 79 -24.77 -22.40 12.39
C ASP A 79 -23.98 -21.40 13.26
N ARG A 80 -23.30 -21.88 14.31
CA ARG A 80 -22.38 -21.06 15.13
C ARG A 80 -21.17 -20.59 14.33
N ARG A 81 -20.54 -21.48 13.54
CA ARG A 81 -19.40 -21.15 12.68
C ARG A 81 -19.79 -20.19 11.57
N VAL A 82 -20.94 -20.42 10.92
CA VAL A 82 -21.53 -19.50 9.92
C VAL A 82 -21.69 -18.12 10.53
N ARG A 83 -22.33 -17.99 11.70
CA ARG A 83 -22.52 -16.68 12.35
C ARG A 83 -21.19 -15.97 12.64
N LEU A 84 -20.18 -16.69 13.13
CA LEU A 84 -18.86 -16.12 13.39
C LEU A 84 -18.16 -15.63 12.12
N ALA A 85 -18.18 -16.44 11.05
CA ALA A 85 -17.62 -16.09 9.76
C ALA A 85 -18.32 -14.84 9.18
N ARG A 86 -19.66 -14.82 9.24
CA ARG A 86 -20.47 -13.68 8.77
C ARG A 86 -20.16 -12.39 9.51
N ASP A 87 -20.17 -12.38 10.84
CA ASP A 87 -19.86 -11.16 11.63
C ASP A 87 -18.47 -10.63 11.28
N THR A 88 -17.52 -11.54 11.11
CA THR A 88 -16.14 -11.20 10.80
C THR A 88 -16.00 -10.62 9.39
N ILE A 89 -16.62 -11.23 8.37
CA ILE A 89 -16.56 -10.76 6.97
C ILE A 89 -17.31 -9.42 6.80
N LEU A 90 -18.48 -9.27 7.44
CA LEU A 90 -19.30 -8.05 7.34
C LEU A 90 -18.61 -6.81 7.94
N ARG A 91 -17.61 -6.97 8.81
CA ARG A 91 -16.78 -5.85 9.26
C ARG A 91 -15.93 -5.25 8.13
N GLY A 92 -15.50 -6.06 7.17
CA GLY A 92 -14.80 -5.63 5.96
C GLY A 92 -15.73 -5.22 4.80
N LEU A 93 -16.97 -5.73 4.80
CA LEU A 93 -17.95 -5.51 3.74
C LEU A 93 -19.18 -4.75 4.26
N ARG A 94 -19.25 -3.44 4.01
CA ARG A 94 -20.43 -2.64 4.39
C ARG A 94 -21.60 -2.86 3.43
N GLY A 95 -22.76 -3.23 3.96
CA GLY A 95 -24.05 -3.19 3.25
C GLY A 95 -24.47 -4.45 2.50
N CYS A 96 -23.74 -5.56 2.61
CA CYS A 96 -24.17 -6.84 2.02
C CYS A 96 -25.14 -7.59 2.93
N LYS A 97 -26.20 -8.19 2.36
CA LYS A 97 -27.26 -8.92 3.08
C LYS A 97 -27.26 -10.43 2.84
N ASN A 98 -26.23 -10.98 2.19
CA ASN A 98 -26.19 -12.41 1.90
C ASN A 98 -26.10 -13.24 3.19
N ASP A 99 -26.76 -14.41 3.18
CA ASP A 99 -26.81 -15.33 4.31
C ASP A 99 -25.66 -16.33 4.32
N ASP A 100 -25.08 -16.63 3.16
CA ASP A 100 -23.98 -17.58 3.04
C ASP A 100 -22.62 -16.90 3.23
N ALA A 101 -21.79 -17.47 4.12
CA ALA A 101 -20.46 -16.93 4.40
C ALA A 101 -19.51 -17.01 3.20
N SER A 102 -19.62 -18.05 2.36
CA SER A 102 -18.86 -18.19 1.11
C SER A 102 -19.21 -17.09 0.11
N ASN A 103 -20.50 -16.87 -0.15
CA ASN A 103 -20.97 -15.81 -1.04
C ASN A 103 -20.58 -14.42 -0.53
N LEU A 104 -20.60 -14.20 0.79
CA LEU A 104 -20.11 -12.95 1.41
C LEU A 104 -18.60 -12.77 1.20
N TRP A 105 -17.82 -13.84 1.34
CA TRP A 105 -16.38 -13.82 1.09
C TRP A 105 -16.05 -13.50 -0.37
N ASP A 106 -16.71 -14.16 -1.33
CA ASP A 106 -16.52 -13.89 -2.75
C ASP A 106 -16.88 -12.44 -3.08
N THR A 107 -17.97 -11.92 -2.51
CA THR A 107 -18.36 -10.52 -2.68
C THR A 107 -17.32 -9.56 -2.09
N LEU A 108 -16.74 -9.89 -0.92
CA LEU A 108 -15.67 -9.10 -0.32
C LEU A 108 -14.44 -9.05 -1.23
N VAL A 109 -13.97 -10.21 -1.71
CA VAL A 109 -12.84 -10.33 -2.64
C VAL A 109 -13.10 -9.55 -3.93
N LEU A 110 -14.28 -9.70 -4.53
CA LEU A 110 -14.67 -8.99 -5.75
C LEU A 110 -14.70 -7.47 -5.54
N SER A 111 -15.32 -7.00 -4.46
CA SER A 111 -15.41 -5.56 -4.16
C SER A 111 -14.03 -4.93 -3.97
N TYR A 112 -13.12 -5.64 -3.29
CA TYR A 112 -11.77 -5.15 -3.10
C TYR A 112 -10.97 -5.18 -4.40
N THR A 113 -11.05 -6.26 -5.17
CA THR A 113 -10.38 -6.37 -6.47
C THR A 113 -10.86 -5.30 -7.44
N GLN A 114 -12.17 -5.05 -7.49
CA GLN A 114 -12.75 -3.98 -8.30
C GLN A 114 -12.28 -2.60 -7.85
N ARG A 115 -12.24 -2.32 -6.53
CA ARG A 115 -11.72 -1.06 -5.99
C ARG A 115 -10.23 -0.90 -6.29
N ALA A 116 -9.43 -1.94 -6.10
CA ALA A 116 -8.00 -1.95 -6.39
C ALA A 116 -7.75 -1.69 -7.88
N PHE A 117 -8.51 -2.35 -8.76
CA PHE A 117 -8.45 -2.10 -10.20
C PHE A 117 -8.85 -0.66 -10.57
N SER A 118 -9.96 -0.17 -10.02
CA SER A 118 -10.44 1.20 -10.26
C SER A 118 -9.43 2.25 -9.79
N TYR A 119 -8.84 2.03 -8.62
CA TYR A 119 -7.82 2.89 -8.06
C TYR A 119 -6.51 2.82 -8.85
N ALA A 120 -6.08 1.64 -9.30
CA ALA A 120 -4.96 1.49 -10.21
C ALA A 120 -5.20 2.22 -11.54
N MET A 121 -6.40 2.14 -12.12
CA MET A 121 -6.75 2.88 -13.33
C MET A 121 -6.75 4.39 -13.12
N LEU A 122 -7.24 4.88 -11.99
CA LEU A 122 -7.16 6.31 -11.63
C LEU A 122 -5.71 6.75 -11.46
N LEU A 123 -4.91 5.99 -10.71
CA LEU A 123 -3.49 6.30 -10.50
C LEU A 123 -2.68 6.21 -11.78
N LYS A 124 -3.04 5.36 -12.74
CA LYS A 124 -2.41 5.34 -14.07
C LYS A 124 -2.68 6.63 -14.87
N ARG A 125 -3.78 7.34 -14.60
CA ARG A 125 -4.13 8.59 -15.30
C ARG A 125 -3.52 9.83 -14.66
N GLN A 126 -3.24 9.81 -13.36
CA GLN A 126 -2.66 10.94 -12.62
C GLN A 126 -1.31 11.47 -13.14
N PRO A 127 -0.34 10.64 -13.58
CA PRO A 127 0.96 11.14 -13.99
C PRO A 127 0.89 12.00 -15.25
N PHE A 128 -0.08 11.72 -16.14
CA PHE A 128 -0.36 12.52 -17.34
C PHE A 128 -0.98 13.89 -17.02
N ARG A 129 -1.37 14.14 -15.76
CA ARG A 129 -1.87 15.45 -15.30
C ARG A 129 -0.79 16.26 -14.60
N CYS A 130 0.34 15.66 -14.26
CA CYS A 130 1.48 16.35 -13.68
C CYS A 130 2.31 16.97 -14.82
N SER A 131 2.06 18.23 -15.14
CA SER A 131 2.90 19.03 -16.02
C SER A 131 3.67 20.05 -15.20
N HIS A 132 4.91 20.32 -15.58
CA HIS A 132 5.75 21.35 -14.99
C HIS A 132 5.24 22.73 -15.41
N ALA A 133 4.97 23.59 -14.43
CA ALA A 133 4.59 24.97 -14.67
C ALA A 133 5.84 25.87 -14.75
N LEU A 134 5.79 26.89 -15.62
CA LEU A 134 6.87 27.87 -15.76
C LEU A 134 7.10 28.59 -14.41
N GLY A 135 8.32 28.48 -13.85
CA GLY A 135 8.67 29.05 -12.53
C GLY A 135 8.46 28.11 -11.34
N GLN A 136 7.96 26.89 -11.54
CA GLN A 136 7.92 25.85 -10.51
C GLN A 136 9.31 25.22 -10.33
N SER A 137 9.75 24.98 -9.08
CA SER A 137 10.97 24.21 -8.84
C SER A 137 10.84 22.79 -9.39
N MET A 138 11.89 22.29 -10.04
CA MET A 138 11.94 20.91 -10.51
C MET A 138 11.75 19.89 -9.39
N THR A 139 12.18 20.22 -8.16
CA THR A 139 11.98 19.36 -6.98
C THR A 139 10.49 19.20 -6.62
N ASP A 140 9.71 20.27 -6.73
CA ASP A 140 8.28 20.26 -6.44
C ASP A 140 7.46 19.57 -7.55
N TYR A 141 7.99 19.52 -8.77
CA TYR A 141 7.44 18.71 -9.87
C TYR A 141 7.76 17.21 -9.73
N ILE A 142 9.00 16.85 -9.40
CA ILE A 142 9.44 15.44 -9.32
C ILE A 142 8.84 14.71 -8.10
N ARG A 143 8.65 15.42 -6.97
CA ARG A 143 8.18 14.81 -5.70
C ARG A 143 6.82 14.12 -5.85
N PRO A 144 5.75 14.76 -6.37
CA PRO A 144 4.45 14.10 -6.57
C PRO A 144 4.51 12.88 -7.49
N ILE A 145 5.29 12.94 -8.58
CA ILE A 145 5.42 11.84 -9.54
C ILE A 145 6.15 10.65 -8.90
N THR A 146 7.14 10.91 -8.06
CA THR A 146 7.87 9.87 -7.31
C THR A 146 6.98 9.19 -6.25
N GLN A 147 6.18 9.97 -5.52
CA GLN A 147 5.20 9.42 -4.57
C GLN A 147 4.15 8.56 -5.27
N LEU A 148 3.67 9.00 -6.43
CA LEU A 148 2.72 8.26 -7.26
C LEU A 148 3.30 6.94 -7.75
N ARG A 149 4.57 6.94 -8.16
CA ARG A 149 5.30 5.71 -8.53
C ARG A 149 5.38 4.73 -7.38
N HIS A 150 5.74 5.21 -6.20
CA HIS A 150 5.83 4.35 -5.01
C HIS A 150 4.48 3.69 -4.70
N ARG A 151 3.37 4.45 -4.80
CA ARG A 151 2.01 3.89 -4.64
C ARG A 151 1.67 2.84 -5.70
N LEU A 152 2.08 3.03 -6.96
CA LEU A 152 1.88 2.03 -8.02
C LEU A 152 2.73 0.76 -7.85
N LEU A 153 3.93 0.89 -7.26
CA LEU A 153 4.79 -0.24 -6.92
C LEU A 153 4.20 -1.08 -5.79
N ILE A 154 3.67 -0.43 -4.75
CA ILE A 154 2.99 -1.13 -3.64
C ILE A 154 1.79 -1.93 -4.14
N MET A 155 1.10 -1.46 -5.18
CA MET A 155 -0.02 -2.17 -5.79
C MET A 155 0.38 -3.26 -6.81
N ASN A 156 1.68 -3.58 -6.91
CA ASN A 156 2.22 -4.57 -7.84
C ASN A 156 1.70 -4.42 -9.29
N THR A 157 1.52 -3.18 -9.72
CA THR A 157 1.13 -2.94 -11.11
C THR A 157 2.38 -3.08 -11.98
N GLU A 158 2.37 -4.01 -12.94
CA GLU A 158 3.42 -4.18 -13.96
C GLU A 158 3.80 -2.86 -14.69
N HIS A 159 2.88 -1.88 -14.62
CA HIS A 159 3.00 -0.55 -15.18
C HIS A 159 3.87 0.42 -14.35
N ALA A 160 4.39 -0.02 -13.19
CA ALA A 160 5.36 0.71 -12.39
C ALA A 160 6.80 0.60 -12.93
N SER A 161 6.97 -0.01 -14.11
CA SER A 161 8.26 -0.16 -14.79
C SER A 161 8.99 1.19 -14.90
N GLY A 162 10.30 1.14 -14.68
CA GLY A 162 11.12 2.35 -14.57
C GLY A 162 11.16 3.21 -15.83
N TRP A 163 10.87 2.63 -17.00
CA TRP A 163 10.90 3.33 -18.28
C TRP A 163 9.64 4.17 -18.51
N ARG A 164 8.45 3.64 -18.17
CA ARG A 164 7.17 4.34 -18.37
C ARG A 164 7.07 5.59 -17.50
N PHE A 165 7.60 5.52 -16.28
CA PHE A 165 7.74 6.69 -15.40
C PHE A 165 8.80 7.68 -15.87
N GLY A 166 9.88 7.22 -16.50
CA GLY A 166 10.85 8.10 -17.15
C GLY A 166 10.19 8.91 -18.28
N TRP A 167 9.38 8.24 -19.11
CA TRP A 167 8.64 8.90 -20.19
C TRP A 167 7.58 9.89 -19.69
N ILE A 168 6.84 9.53 -18.65
CA ILE A 168 5.88 10.43 -18.00
C ILE A 168 6.57 11.72 -17.53
N LEU A 169 7.74 11.60 -16.89
CA LEU A 169 8.50 12.77 -16.43
C LEU A 169 8.92 13.67 -17.59
N LEU A 170 9.37 13.08 -18.71
CA LEU A 170 9.76 13.80 -19.93
C LEU A 170 8.57 14.51 -20.58
N MET A 171 7.42 13.84 -20.70
CA MET A 171 6.21 14.43 -21.26
C MET A 171 5.71 15.61 -20.42
N GLY A 172 5.78 15.53 -19.08
CA GLY A 172 5.32 16.62 -18.23
C GLY A 172 6.18 17.87 -18.29
N VAL A 173 7.44 17.78 -18.75
CA VAL A 173 8.34 18.93 -18.98
C VAL A 173 8.48 19.33 -20.44
N ALA A 174 7.79 18.67 -21.37
CA ALA A 174 7.98 18.87 -22.82
C ALA A 174 7.73 20.33 -23.26
N MET A 175 6.87 21.06 -22.54
CA MET A 175 6.54 22.46 -22.83
C MET A 175 7.56 23.46 -22.26
N THR A 176 8.33 23.09 -21.23
CA THR A 176 9.30 23.96 -20.56
C THR A 176 10.74 23.63 -20.94
N TYR A 177 11.04 22.35 -21.18
CA TYR A 177 12.36 21.83 -21.51
C TYR A 177 12.33 20.90 -22.73
N ARG A 178 11.98 21.45 -23.89
CA ARG A 178 11.85 20.68 -25.14
C ARG A 178 13.14 19.97 -25.57
N GLU A 179 14.29 20.58 -25.35
CA GLU A 179 15.60 20.02 -25.69
C GLU A 179 15.91 18.73 -24.92
N LEU A 180 15.44 18.62 -23.67
CA LEU A 180 15.58 17.40 -22.89
C LEU A 180 14.76 16.26 -23.49
N LEU A 181 13.58 16.55 -24.03
CA LEU A 181 12.77 15.53 -24.70
C LEU A 181 13.50 14.99 -25.94
N GLU A 182 14.05 15.88 -26.77
CA GLU A 182 14.80 15.51 -27.97
C GLU A 182 16.01 14.64 -27.66
N HIS A 183 16.73 14.94 -26.56
CA HIS A 183 17.89 14.16 -26.11
C HIS A 183 17.53 12.70 -25.78
N PHE A 184 16.33 12.45 -25.26
CA PHE A 184 15.88 11.11 -24.88
C PHE A 184 15.02 10.40 -25.93
N ASP A 185 14.56 11.10 -26.97
CA ASP A 185 13.69 10.53 -28.00
C ASP A 185 14.43 9.52 -28.89
N LEU A 186 15.64 9.88 -29.33
CA LEU A 186 16.49 9.02 -30.17
C LEU A 186 16.83 7.65 -29.51
N PRO A 187 17.33 7.58 -28.27
CA PRO A 187 17.59 6.28 -27.61
C PRO A 187 16.31 5.50 -27.31
N THR A 188 15.18 6.19 -27.08
CA THR A 188 13.88 5.53 -26.89
C THR A 188 13.43 4.79 -28.15
N ASN A 189 13.59 5.42 -29.32
CA ASN A 189 13.24 4.83 -30.62
C ASN A 189 14.17 3.68 -31.03
N GLN A 190 15.38 3.61 -30.45
CA GLN A 190 16.33 2.51 -30.64
C GLN A 190 16.10 1.32 -29.69
N GLY A 191 15.01 1.33 -28.92
CA GLY A 191 14.68 0.25 -27.99
C GLY A 191 15.41 0.32 -26.65
N ASN A 192 16.07 1.44 -26.34
CA ASN A 192 16.73 1.68 -25.05
C ASN A 192 16.03 2.84 -24.32
N PRO A 193 14.82 2.60 -23.76
CA PRO A 193 14.06 3.67 -23.16
C PRO A 193 14.74 4.17 -21.87
N PRO A 194 14.68 5.48 -21.60
CA PRO A 194 15.43 6.09 -20.52
C PRO A 194 14.93 5.59 -19.16
N LYS A 195 15.89 5.23 -18.29
CA LYS A 195 15.58 4.88 -16.91
C LYS A 195 15.18 6.15 -16.17
N ILE A 196 14.20 6.05 -15.28
CA ILE A 196 13.78 7.15 -14.40
C ILE A 196 14.92 7.88 -13.69
N GLN A 197 15.98 7.19 -13.28
CA GLN A 197 17.15 7.81 -12.65
C GLN A 197 17.90 8.75 -13.61
N GLN A 198 18.05 8.35 -14.88
CA GLN A 198 18.69 9.17 -15.91
C GLN A 198 17.87 10.44 -16.18
N VAL A 199 16.54 10.29 -16.30
CA VAL A 199 15.63 11.43 -16.50
C VAL A 199 15.64 12.37 -15.29
N THR A 200 15.55 11.83 -14.08
CA THR A 200 15.54 12.64 -12.84
C THR A 200 16.83 13.43 -12.67
N ASN A 201 17.98 12.82 -12.97
CA ASN A 201 19.28 13.49 -12.90
C ASN A 201 19.42 14.56 -13.97
N ALA A 202 18.96 14.31 -15.20
CA ALA A 202 18.97 15.30 -16.28
C ALA A 202 18.09 16.51 -15.95
N LEU A 203 16.89 16.28 -15.41
CA LEU A 203 15.98 17.32 -14.95
C LEU A 203 16.61 18.18 -13.84
N ARG A 204 17.24 17.56 -12.84
CA ARG A 204 17.93 18.29 -11.77
C ARG A 204 19.14 19.06 -12.29
N SER A 205 19.88 18.50 -13.23
CA SER A 205 21.01 19.18 -13.87
C SER A 205 20.55 20.40 -14.68
N GLN A 206 19.36 20.35 -15.27
CA GLN A 206 18.80 21.49 -16.00
C GLN A 206 18.29 22.59 -15.07
N ASP A 207 17.61 22.22 -13.98
CA ASP A 207 17.18 23.15 -12.91
C ASP A 207 18.39 23.93 -12.34
N GLU A 208 19.52 23.24 -12.14
CA GLU A 208 20.75 23.89 -11.68
C GLU A 208 21.34 24.84 -12.73
N ARG A 209 21.31 24.49 -14.02
CA ARG A 209 21.76 25.38 -15.11
C ARG A 209 20.92 26.65 -15.18
N ASP A 210 19.60 26.53 -15.10
CA ASP A 210 18.70 27.68 -15.10
C ASP A 210 18.96 28.59 -13.90
N ARG A 211 19.22 28.00 -12.73
CA ARG A 211 19.60 28.73 -11.52
C ARG A 211 20.93 29.46 -11.68
N MET A 212 21.93 28.83 -12.30
CA MET A 212 23.23 29.47 -12.59
C MET A 212 23.08 30.64 -13.58
N VAL A 213 22.22 30.52 -14.61
CA VAL A 213 21.93 31.62 -15.55
C VAL A 213 21.22 32.77 -14.83
N ALA A 214 20.24 32.47 -13.97
CA ALA A 214 19.53 33.48 -13.19
C ALA A 214 20.44 34.20 -12.17
N GLN A 215 21.45 33.52 -11.61
CA GLN A 215 22.45 34.13 -10.73
C GLN A 215 23.53 34.91 -11.52
N GLY A 216 24.00 34.38 -12.64
CA GLY A 216 24.98 35.03 -13.52
C GLY A 216 24.49 36.37 -14.09
N GLY A 217 23.18 36.47 -14.38
CA GLY A 217 22.54 37.72 -14.78
C GLY A 217 22.47 38.78 -13.67
N ARG A 218 22.50 38.37 -12.39
CA ARG A 218 22.54 39.30 -11.23
C ARG A 218 23.97 39.75 -10.91
N SER A 219 24.97 38.90 -11.16
CA SER A 219 26.39 39.22 -10.95
C SER A 219 26.99 40.10 -12.05
N ALA A 220 26.46 40.06 -13.27
CA ALA A 220 26.91 40.92 -14.37
C ALA A 220 26.46 42.39 -14.24
N GLY A 221 25.51 42.70 -13.36
CA GLY A 221 24.99 44.06 -13.15
C GLY A 221 25.75 44.90 -12.10
N VAL A 222 26.71 44.32 -11.37
CA VAL A 222 27.40 44.99 -10.24
C VAL A 222 28.82 45.47 -10.60
N VAL A 223 29.32 45.17 -11.81
CA VAL A 223 30.69 45.53 -12.22
C VAL A 223 30.69 46.44 -13.44
N MET A 224 30.19 47.68 -13.31
CA MET A 224 30.46 48.77 -14.26
C MET A 224 30.05 50.13 -13.69
N SER A 225 30.78 50.62 -12.69
CA SER A 225 30.99 52.07 -12.51
C SER A 225 32.17 52.33 -11.58
N MET A 226 33.38 52.23 -12.13
CA MET A 226 34.49 53.06 -11.71
C MET A 226 35.03 53.69 -12.97
N THR A 227 34.35 54.74 -13.43
CA THR A 227 34.91 55.66 -14.43
C THR A 227 36.20 56.21 -13.86
N GLY A 228 37.31 55.85 -14.51
CA GLY A 228 38.61 56.43 -14.26
C GLY A 228 38.53 57.95 -14.46
N SER A 229 38.90 58.68 -13.42
CA SER A 229 39.22 60.10 -13.48
C SER A 229 40.74 60.23 -13.49
N ASP A 230 41.33 60.09 -14.67
CA ASP A 230 42.68 60.59 -14.95
C ASP A 230 42.57 61.87 -15.78
N GLY A 231 43.49 62.80 -15.54
CA GLY A 231 43.55 64.17 -16.06
C GLY A 231 43.53 64.29 -17.59
N GLU A 232 43.57 65.47 -18.18
CA GLU A 232 44.43 66.61 -17.84
C GLU A 232 44.13 67.76 -18.85
N TYR A 233 44.52 68.99 -18.48
CA TYR A 233 44.83 70.17 -19.33
C TYR A 233 43.82 71.29 -19.65
N LEU A 234 44.19 72.47 -19.09
CA LEU A 234 44.24 73.86 -19.61
C LEU A 234 42.97 74.61 -20.07
N SER A 235 42.70 75.74 -19.41
CA SER A 235 42.95 77.07 -20.01
C SER A 235 42.69 78.26 -19.07
N LYS A 236 43.61 79.23 -19.20
CA LYS A 236 43.69 80.63 -18.71
C LYS A 236 44.31 80.89 -17.35
#